data_AF-A0A1M7G4A3-F1
#
_entry.id   AF-A0A1M7G4A3-F1
#
_cell.length_a   1.000
_cell.length_b   1.000
_cell.length_c   1.000
_cell.angle_alpha   90.00
_cell.angle_beta   90.00
_cell.angle_gamma   90.00
#
_symmetry.space_group_name_H-M   'P 1'
#
loop_
_entity.id
_entity.type
_entity.pdbx_description
1 polymer ?
#
loop_
_entity_poly.entity_id
_entity_poly.type
_entity_poly.pdbx_seq_one_letter_code
_entity_poly.pdbx_strand_id
1 'polypeptide(L)'
;MVQGNDIQNKGPRQPDEEAIVDAVDTFSGHLEALRAVLLKSAITIAVIFIIIFMTVSWWFGFIGKGADIVVMGPFEVIRFYFRTSGAISIGLSVPFMLFYLWQFVEPRLIPKDVKIMHSMLPMMILLFLLGLLFGYFVVHPVSYFALISMGEQNFDVLITADEYMSFLLVTTIPLGLVFQLPLVVLFLNYLELLDSALMKSVRKFAYFGLIVVTALIAPPDIFSHLLTLTPMILLYEFSIILVKRKEKRDRLKADG
;
A
#
# COMPACT_ATOMS: atom_id res chain seq x y z
N MET A 1 -48.36 17.16 51.69
CA MET A 1 -47.43 17.29 50.54
C MET A 1 -46.80 15.91 50.37
N VAL A 2 -47.47 14.89 49.81
CA VAL A 2 -47.90 14.63 48.42
C VAL A 2 -46.76 14.76 47.39
N GLN A 3 -46.52 13.62 46.73
CA GLN A 3 -45.70 13.29 45.55
C GLN A 3 -44.20 13.11 45.82
N GLY A 4 -43.61 11.94 45.59
CA GLY A 4 -43.89 10.92 44.57
C GLY A 4 -42.58 10.72 43.80
N ASN A 5 -41.77 9.71 44.11
CA ASN A 5 -41.82 8.40 43.46
C ASN A 5 -41.89 8.49 41.92
N ASP A 6 -40.84 9.02 41.29
CA ASP A 6 -40.47 8.62 39.94
C ASP A 6 -39.34 7.61 40.02
N ILE A 7 -39.77 6.38 40.29
CA ILE A 7 -39.12 5.18 39.81
C ILE A 7 -38.82 5.46 38.33
N GLN A 8 -37.54 5.59 37.96
CA GLN A 8 -37.13 5.32 36.58
C GLN A 8 -37.39 3.83 36.33
N ASN A 9 -38.66 3.54 36.08
CA ASN A 9 -39.18 2.29 35.59
C ASN A 9 -38.76 2.24 34.11
N LYS A 10 -37.48 1.93 33.88
CA LYS A 10 -37.08 1.34 32.61
C LYS A 10 -37.58 -0.10 32.66
N GLY A 11 -38.85 -0.30 32.30
CA GLY A 11 -39.35 -1.61 31.91
C GLY A 11 -38.41 -2.19 30.83
N PRO A 12 -38.33 -3.51 30.70
CA PRO A 12 -37.45 -4.13 29.71
C PRO A 12 -37.74 -3.49 28.34
N ARG A 13 -36.70 -2.84 27.77
CA ARG A 13 -36.81 -2.23 26.44
C ARG A 13 -37.24 -3.34 25.48
N GLN A 14 -38.11 -2.99 24.53
CA GLN A 14 -38.55 -3.97 23.55
C GLN A 14 -37.31 -4.47 22.77
N PRO A 15 -37.23 -5.77 22.41
CA PRO A 15 -36.03 -6.38 21.83
C PRO A 15 -35.51 -5.69 20.56
N ASP A 16 -36.38 -4.96 19.85
CA ASP A 16 -36.10 -4.14 18.68
C ASP A 16 -35.40 -2.82 19.03
N GLU A 17 -35.73 -2.20 20.17
CA GLU A 17 -35.12 -0.95 20.62
C GLU A 17 -33.70 -1.17 21.17
N GLU A 18 -33.44 -2.30 21.84
CA GLU A 18 -32.07 -2.70 22.25
C GLU A 18 -31.19 -3.04 21.05
N ALA A 19 -31.72 -3.74 20.05
CA ALA A 19 -30.97 -4.06 18.83
C ALA A 19 -30.61 -2.81 18.01
N ILE A 20 -31.48 -1.79 17.98
CA ILE A 20 -31.20 -0.51 17.30
C ILE A 20 -30.13 0.29 18.06
N VAL A 21 -30.19 0.35 19.40
CA VAL A 21 -29.19 1.07 20.21
C VAL A 21 -27.81 0.40 20.09
N ASP A 22 -27.73 -0.92 20.18
CA ASP A 22 -26.47 -1.67 20.00
C ASP A 22 -25.90 -1.50 18.58
N ALA A 23 -26.75 -1.45 17.55
CA ALA A 23 -26.32 -1.19 16.18
C ALA A 23 -25.79 0.23 15.99
N VAL A 24 -26.42 1.24 16.60
CA VAL A 24 -25.98 2.64 16.56
C VAL A 24 -24.67 2.84 17.33
N ASP A 25 -24.53 2.24 18.50
CA ASP A 25 -23.29 2.30 19.30
C ASP A 25 -22.13 1.56 18.59
N THR A 26 -22.41 0.43 17.94
CA THR A 26 -21.40 -0.31 17.15
C THR A 26 -21.00 0.45 15.88
N PHE A 27 -21.96 1.08 15.19
CA PHE A 27 -21.71 1.85 13.97
C PHE A 27 -20.94 3.15 14.27
N SER A 28 -21.33 3.88 15.31
CA SER A 28 -20.62 5.10 15.74
C SER A 28 -19.18 4.80 16.16
N GLY A 29 -18.95 3.69 16.88
CA GLY A 29 -17.61 3.20 17.20
C GLY A 29 -16.77 2.88 15.96
N HIS A 30 -17.34 2.24 14.94
CA HIS A 30 -16.64 1.99 13.67
C HIS A 30 -16.33 3.28 12.91
N LEU A 31 -17.25 4.26 12.89
CA LEU A 31 -17.00 5.56 12.26
C LEU A 31 -15.88 6.34 12.95
N GLU A 32 -15.81 6.29 14.27
CA GLU A 32 -14.77 6.97 15.04
C GLU A 32 -13.39 6.34 14.80
N ALA A 33 -13.33 5.00 14.77
CA ALA A 33 -12.12 4.27 14.43
C ALA A 33 -11.67 4.56 12.98
N LEU A 34 -12.61 4.64 12.02
CA LEU A 34 -12.30 4.95 10.62
C LEU A 34 -11.75 6.37 10.49
N ARG A 35 -12.38 7.34 11.16
CA ARG A 35 -11.91 8.73 11.20
C ARG A 35 -10.50 8.81 11.77
N ALA A 36 -10.21 8.10 12.85
CA ALA A 36 -8.89 8.09 13.46
C ALA A 36 -7.81 7.56 12.49
N VAL A 37 -8.14 6.52 11.72
CA VAL A 37 -7.22 5.91 10.74
C VAL A 37 -6.98 6.82 9.54
N LEU A 38 -8.05 7.44 9.03
CA LEU A 38 -7.94 8.43 7.95
C LEU A 38 -7.13 9.65 8.40
N LEU A 39 -7.37 10.16 9.61
CA LEU A 39 -6.64 11.30 10.15
C LEU A 39 -5.16 10.98 10.38
N LYS A 40 -4.85 9.84 11.00
CA LYS A 40 -3.46 9.38 11.19
C LYS A 40 -2.74 9.21 9.84
N SER A 41 -3.40 8.59 8.86
CA SER A 41 -2.85 8.42 7.52
C SER A 41 -2.58 9.77 6.84
N ALA A 42 -3.53 10.70 6.90
CA ALA A 42 -3.38 12.04 6.32
C ALA A 42 -2.25 12.84 6.99
N ILE A 43 -2.13 12.77 8.32
CA ILE A 43 -1.03 13.40 9.07
C ILE A 43 0.31 12.80 8.64
N THR A 44 0.40 11.47 8.55
CA THR A 44 1.64 10.80 8.14
C THR A 44 2.04 11.16 6.71
N ILE A 45 1.09 11.22 5.77
CA ILE A 45 1.35 11.75 4.42
C ILE A 45 1.86 13.19 4.51
N ALA A 46 1.17 14.08 5.24
CA ALA A 46 1.55 15.49 5.31
C ALA A 46 2.96 15.68 5.90
N VAL A 47 3.31 14.94 6.96
CA VAL A 47 4.63 14.97 7.57
C VAL A 47 5.70 14.49 6.59
N ILE A 48 5.49 13.34 5.94
CA ILE A 48 6.42 12.81 4.95
C ILE A 48 6.56 13.78 3.76
N PHE A 49 5.46 14.38 3.30
CA PHE A 49 5.44 15.34 2.22
C PHE A 49 6.29 16.57 2.55
N ILE A 50 6.12 17.15 3.74
CA ILE A 50 6.91 18.30 4.19
C ILE A 50 8.39 17.94 4.23
N ILE A 51 8.75 16.77 4.77
CA ILE A 51 10.15 16.31 4.82
C ILE A 51 10.74 16.16 3.41
N ILE A 52 10.02 15.51 2.49
CA ILE A 52 10.50 15.32 1.11
C ILE A 52 10.59 16.66 0.37
N PHE A 53 9.56 17.50 0.50
CA PHE A 53 9.50 18.80 -0.16
C PHE A 53 10.64 19.72 0.30
N MET A 54 11.01 19.70 1.58
CA MET A 54 12.16 20.45 2.09
C MET A 54 13.51 19.89 1.63
N THR A 55 13.59 18.58 1.40
CA THR A 55 14.85 17.89 1.02
C THR A 55 15.04 17.74 -0.49
N VAL A 56 14.02 18.00 -1.30
CA VAL A 56 14.01 17.79 -2.76
C VAL A 56 15.17 18.46 -3.48
N SER A 57 15.55 19.68 -3.05
CA SER A 57 16.66 20.43 -3.62
C SER A 57 18.02 19.76 -3.40
N TRP A 58 18.18 18.97 -2.34
CA TRP A 58 19.44 18.33 -1.98
C TRP A 58 19.70 17.06 -2.79
N TRP A 59 18.70 16.17 -2.92
CA TRP A 59 18.89 14.90 -3.63
C TRP A 59 18.65 14.98 -5.13
N PHE A 60 17.99 16.03 -5.65
CA PHE A 60 17.90 16.24 -7.10
C PHE A 60 19.28 16.38 -7.76
N GLY A 61 20.25 16.97 -7.04
CA GLY A 61 21.65 17.04 -7.49
C GLY A 61 22.37 15.69 -7.59
N PHE A 62 21.82 14.62 -7.01
CA PHE A 62 22.32 13.25 -7.20
C PHE A 62 21.66 12.55 -8.40
N ILE A 63 20.41 12.90 -8.72
CA ILE A 63 19.67 12.32 -9.84
C ILE A 63 20.06 12.98 -11.17
N GLY A 64 20.36 14.28 -11.16
CA GLY A 64 20.69 15.06 -12.37
C GLY A 64 22.14 14.98 -12.87
N LYS A 65 23.03 14.22 -12.23
CA LYS A 65 24.43 14.07 -12.70
C LYS A 65 24.52 13.03 -13.81
N GLY A 66 24.09 13.38 -15.02
CA GLY A 66 24.37 12.54 -16.19
C GLY A 66 23.48 12.72 -17.43
N ALA A 67 22.43 13.53 -17.38
CA ALA A 67 21.61 13.83 -18.54
C ALA A 67 21.41 15.34 -18.64
N ASP A 68 21.49 15.90 -19.85
CA ASP A 68 21.13 17.28 -20.17
C ASP A 68 19.60 17.44 -20.01
N ILE A 69 19.16 17.47 -18.77
CA ILE A 69 17.75 17.56 -18.42
C ILE A 69 17.33 19.02 -18.62
N VAL A 70 16.53 19.25 -19.65
CA VAL A 70 15.99 20.57 -19.97
C VAL A 70 14.74 20.81 -19.14
N VAL A 71 14.67 22.00 -18.52
CA VAL A 71 13.46 22.55 -17.92
C VAL A 71 12.92 23.59 -18.89
N MET A 72 11.68 23.42 -19.35
CA MET A 72 11.07 24.23 -20.40
C MET A 72 10.47 25.54 -19.86
N GLY A 73 10.24 25.67 -18.55
CA GLY A 73 9.82 26.94 -17.95
C GLY A 73 9.77 27.00 -16.41
N PRO A 74 9.65 28.20 -15.82
CA PRO A 74 9.68 28.38 -14.35
C PRO A 74 8.46 27.76 -13.64
N PHE A 75 7.30 27.71 -14.29
CA PHE A 75 6.11 27.06 -13.73
C PHE A 75 6.24 25.52 -13.70
N GLU A 76 7.02 24.96 -14.62
CA GLU A 76 7.30 23.52 -14.68
C GLU A 76 8.07 23.06 -13.45
N VAL A 77 9.02 23.87 -12.98
CA VAL A 77 9.81 23.60 -11.77
C VAL A 77 8.90 23.40 -10.55
N ILE A 78 7.90 24.27 -10.38
CA ILE A 78 6.97 24.18 -9.25
C ILE A 78 6.12 22.91 -9.38
N ARG A 79 5.52 22.68 -10.56
CA ARG A 79 4.68 21.49 -10.81
C ARG A 79 5.47 20.20 -10.59
N PHE A 80 6.71 20.16 -11.07
CA PHE A 80 7.65 19.07 -10.90
C PHE A 80 7.88 18.76 -9.42
N TYR A 81 8.25 19.76 -8.61
CA TYR A 81 8.52 19.56 -7.18
C TYR A 81 7.30 19.09 -6.40
N PHE A 82 6.13 19.68 -6.66
CA PHE A 82 4.88 19.29 -6.00
C PHE A 82 4.47 17.87 -6.38
N ARG A 83 4.50 17.52 -7.68
CA ARG A 83 4.13 16.19 -8.17
C ARG A 83 5.07 15.12 -7.62
N THR A 84 6.37 15.37 -7.68
CA THR A 84 7.40 14.43 -7.23
C THR A 84 7.32 14.22 -5.72
N SER A 85 7.28 15.29 -4.95
CA SER A 85 7.17 15.20 -3.48
C SER A 85 5.86 14.53 -3.07
N GLY A 86 4.75 14.84 -3.76
CA GLY A 86 3.44 14.23 -3.53
C GLY A 86 3.45 12.73 -3.78
N ALA A 87 3.96 12.30 -4.94
CA ALA A 87 4.01 10.89 -5.31
C ALA A 87 4.90 10.06 -4.37
N ILE A 88 6.11 10.55 -4.05
CA ILE A 88 7.02 9.86 -3.14
C ILE A 88 6.42 9.82 -1.72
N SER A 89 5.78 10.90 -1.29
CA SER A 89 5.14 10.95 0.03
C SER A 89 4.01 9.96 0.17
N ILE A 90 3.12 9.89 -0.83
CA ILE A 90 2.04 8.92 -0.83
C ILE A 90 2.63 7.50 -0.85
N GLY A 91 3.63 7.23 -1.70
CA GLY A 91 4.32 5.94 -1.74
C GLY A 91 4.90 5.55 -0.38
N LEU A 92 5.77 6.37 0.20
CA LEU A 92 6.43 6.09 1.48
C LEU A 92 5.46 6.00 2.67
N SER A 93 4.27 6.60 2.56
CA SER A 93 3.24 6.48 3.59
C SER A 93 2.51 5.13 3.58
N VAL A 94 2.60 4.35 2.49
CA VAL A 94 1.84 3.09 2.32
C VAL A 94 2.08 2.08 3.45
N PRO A 95 3.32 1.77 3.86
CA PRO A 95 3.57 0.84 4.97
C PRO A 95 2.86 1.28 6.27
N PHE A 96 2.84 2.58 6.53
CA PHE A 96 2.17 3.15 7.70
C PHE A 96 0.64 3.10 7.55
N MET A 97 0.11 3.38 6.36
CA MET A 97 -1.32 3.26 6.08
C MET A 97 -1.81 1.83 6.27
N LEU A 98 -1.08 0.83 5.76
CA LEU A 98 -1.42 -0.58 5.95
C LEU A 98 -1.40 -0.95 7.43
N PHE A 99 -0.43 -0.43 8.18
CA PHE A 99 -0.36 -0.63 9.62
C PHE A 99 -1.54 0.01 10.37
N TYR A 100 -1.95 1.23 10.01
CA TYR A 100 -3.12 1.87 10.61
C TYR A 100 -4.43 1.15 10.22
N LEU A 101 -4.54 0.68 8.98
CA LEU A 101 -5.67 -0.13 8.52
C LEU A 101 -5.75 -1.46 9.30
N TRP A 102 -4.60 -2.07 9.60
CA TRP A 102 -4.58 -3.26 10.45
C TRP A 102 -5.12 -2.94 11.86
N GLN A 103 -4.66 -1.85 12.48
CA GLN A 103 -5.14 -1.42 13.80
C GLN A 103 -6.64 -1.09 13.83
N PHE A 104 -7.19 -0.60 12.71
CA PHE A 104 -8.61 -0.30 12.58
C PHE A 104 -9.49 -1.55 12.71
N VAL A 105 -9.13 -2.59 11.97
CA VAL A 105 -9.98 -3.78 11.81
C VAL A 105 -10.01 -4.61 13.10
N GLU A 106 -8.96 -4.54 13.92
CA GLU A 106 -8.86 -5.39 15.09
C GLU A 106 -8.50 -4.64 16.39
N PRO A 107 -9.50 -4.08 17.08
CA PRO A 107 -9.32 -3.52 18.42
C PRO A 107 -9.24 -4.59 19.54
N ARG A 108 -9.39 -5.88 19.23
CA ARG A 108 -9.50 -7.00 20.20
C ARG A 108 -8.25 -7.88 20.33
N LEU A 109 -7.07 -7.34 20.07
CA LEU A 109 -5.82 -8.10 20.20
C LEU A 109 -5.52 -8.45 21.67
N ILE A 110 -5.35 -9.74 21.96
CA ILE A 110 -4.77 -10.22 23.22
C ILE A 110 -3.37 -9.60 23.35
N PRO A 111 -2.86 -9.26 24.56
CA PRO A 111 -1.56 -8.60 24.72
C PRO A 111 -0.36 -9.28 23.99
N LYS A 112 -0.46 -10.60 23.75
CA LYS A 112 0.53 -11.36 22.96
C LYS A 112 0.52 -11.00 21.47
N ASP A 113 -0.63 -10.67 20.91
CA ASP A 113 -0.79 -10.39 19.48
C ASP A 113 -0.42 -8.94 19.14
N VAL A 114 -0.55 -8.02 20.12
CA VAL A 114 -0.10 -6.62 19.99
C VAL A 114 1.41 -6.51 19.72
N LYS A 115 2.24 -7.37 20.33
CA LYS A 115 3.69 -7.40 20.11
C LYS A 115 4.06 -7.89 18.71
N ILE A 116 3.31 -8.88 18.19
CA ILE A 116 3.50 -9.39 16.83
C ILE A 116 3.12 -8.29 15.83
N MET A 117 2.01 -7.58 16.06
CA MET A 117 1.56 -6.48 15.20
C MET A 117 2.60 -5.35 15.09
N HIS A 118 3.19 -4.91 16.21
CA HIS A 118 4.24 -3.87 16.17
C HIS A 118 5.53 -4.38 15.49
N SER A 119 5.83 -5.67 15.60
CA SER A 119 6.96 -6.28 14.90
C SER A 119 6.75 -6.40 13.38
N MET A 120 5.52 -6.25 12.87
CA MET A 120 5.24 -6.29 11.43
C MET A 120 5.52 -4.97 10.71
N LEU A 121 5.43 -3.82 11.40
CA LEU A 121 5.74 -2.52 10.81
C LEU A 121 7.15 -2.44 10.17
N PRO A 122 8.25 -2.84 10.85
CA PRO A 122 9.57 -2.82 10.21
C PRO A 122 9.65 -3.78 9.01
N MET A 123 8.88 -4.89 9.03
CA MET A 123 8.80 -5.81 7.89
C MET A 123 8.07 -5.16 6.70
N MET A 124 6.98 -4.41 6.94
CA MET A 124 6.27 -3.64 5.91
C MET A 124 7.20 -2.61 5.27
N ILE A 125 7.95 -1.87 6.09
CA ILE A 125 8.90 -0.86 5.61
C ILE A 125 10.01 -1.53 4.79
N LEU A 126 10.62 -2.61 5.30
CA LEU A 126 11.68 -3.32 4.61
C LEU A 126 11.22 -3.88 3.26
N LEU A 127 10.02 -4.46 3.23
CA LEU A 127 9.46 -5.04 2.01
C LEU A 127 9.09 -3.94 0.99
N PHE A 128 8.60 -2.79 1.46
CA PHE A 128 8.36 -1.62 0.61
C PHE A 128 9.65 -1.08 0.01
N LEU A 129 10.69 -0.91 0.83
CA LEU A 129 12.00 -0.48 0.38
C LEU A 129 12.61 -1.47 -0.61
N LEU A 130 12.47 -2.77 -0.39
CA LEU A 130 12.90 -3.78 -1.35
C LEU A 130 12.17 -3.65 -2.69
N GLY A 131 10.86 -3.39 -2.66
CA GLY A 131 10.07 -3.12 -3.87
C GLY A 131 10.50 -1.85 -4.60
N LEU A 132 10.78 -0.77 -3.86
CA LEU A 132 11.33 0.48 -4.42
C LEU A 132 12.71 0.26 -5.03
N LEU A 133 13.60 -0.45 -4.35
CA LEU A 133 14.94 -0.77 -4.85
C LEU A 133 14.86 -1.59 -6.14
N PHE A 134 14.00 -2.61 -6.15
CA PHE A 134 13.79 -3.43 -7.34
C PHE A 134 13.19 -2.60 -8.49
N GLY A 135 12.28 -1.67 -8.20
CA GLY A 135 11.69 -0.76 -9.19
C GLY A 135 12.73 0.17 -9.80
N TYR A 136 13.56 0.80 -8.95
CA TYR A 136 14.56 1.77 -9.35
C TYR A 136 15.77 1.12 -10.05
N PHE A 137 16.30 0.00 -9.54
CA PHE A 137 17.54 -0.60 -10.06
C PHE A 137 17.33 -1.62 -11.17
N VAL A 138 16.14 -2.22 -11.29
CA VAL A 138 15.89 -3.30 -12.26
C VAL A 138 14.85 -2.88 -13.28
N VAL A 139 13.64 -2.52 -12.84
CA VAL A 139 12.53 -2.25 -13.76
C VAL A 139 12.72 -0.94 -14.52
N HIS A 140 13.02 0.14 -13.82
CA HIS A 140 13.19 1.47 -14.41
C HIS A 140 14.27 1.52 -15.51
N PRO A 141 15.54 1.10 -15.29
CA PRO A 141 16.56 1.20 -16.32
C PRO A 141 16.28 0.34 -17.54
N VAL A 142 15.75 -0.88 -17.36
CA VAL A 142 15.40 -1.75 -18.49
C VAL A 142 14.26 -1.14 -19.30
N SER A 143 13.21 -0.68 -18.62
CA SER A 143 12.05 -0.07 -19.29
C SER A 143 12.41 1.24 -19.97
N TYR A 144 13.25 2.06 -19.33
CA TYR A 144 13.72 3.33 -19.89
C TYR A 144 14.55 3.10 -21.14
N PHE A 145 15.53 2.19 -21.07
CA PHE A 145 16.38 1.85 -22.20
C PHE A 145 15.57 1.29 -23.38
N ALA A 146 14.59 0.43 -23.11
CA ALA A 146 13.71 -0.12 -24.12
C ALA A 146 12.93 1.00 -24.85
N LEU A 147 12.36 1.94 -24.10
CA LEU A 147 11.56 3.04 -24.68
C LEU A 147 12.42 4.00 -25.51
N ILE A 148 13.58 4.41 -25.00
CA ILE A 148 14.50 5.29 -25.73
C ILE A 148 15.00 4.61 -26.99
N SER A 149 15.42 3.34 -26.91
CA SER A 149 15.88 2.57 -28.08
C SER A 149 14.80 2.40 -29.15
N MET A 150 13.52 2.40 -28.77
CA MET A 150 12.41 2.39 -29.72
C MET A 150 12.15 3.77 -30.33
N GLY A 151 12.27 4.84 -29.53
CA GLY A 151 12.09 6.22 -29.98
C GLY A 151 13.17 6.67 -30.96
N GLU A 152 14.43 6.38 -30.65
CA GLU A 152 15.60 6.75 -31.48
C GLU A 152 15.61 6.09 -32.86
N GLN A 153 14.84 5.01 -33.07
CA GLN A 153 14.69 4.40 -34.40
C GLN A 153 13.98 5.32 -35.41
N ASN A 154 13.15 6.25 -34.93
CA ASN A 154 12.30 7.07 -35.79
C ASN A 154 12.35 8.58 -35.47
N PHE A 155 12.90 8.98 -34.32
CA PHE A 155 12.85 10.37 -33.83
C PHE A 155 14.13 10.77 -33.08
N ASP A 156 14.48 12.06 -33.13
CA ASP A 156 15.44 12.66 -32.20
C ASP A 156 14.77 12.86 -30.83
N VAL A 157 15.09 12.01 -29.87
CA VAL A 157 14.42 11.99 -28.56
C VAL A 157 15.03 13.03 -27.62
N LEU A 158 14.28 14.08 -27.30
CA LEU A 158 14.58 14.99 -26.19
C LEU A 158 13.81 14.58 -24.94
N ILE A 159 14.49 14.54 -23.79
CA ILE A 159 13.91 14.07 -22.53
C ILE A 159 13.89 15.21 -21.53
N THR A 160 12.70 15.53 -21.04
CA THR A 160 12.48 16.57 -20.03
C THR A 160 12.64 16.02 -18.60
N ALA A 161 12.88 16.91 -17.64
CA ALA A 161 12.97 16.55 -16.22
C ALA A 161 11.70 15.88 -15.72
N ASP A 162 10.56 16.47 -16.09
CA ASP A 162 9.25 16.00 -15.65
C ASP A 162 8.94 14.63 -16.22
N GLU A 163 9.25 14.38 -17.50
CA GLU A 163 9.00 13.09 -18.12
C GLU A 163 9.86 11.98 -17.52
N TYR A 164 11.16 12.22 -17.35
CA TYR A 164 12.07 11.27 -16.70
C TYR A 164 11.60 10.92 -15.29
N MET A 165 11.32 11.92 -14.47
CA MET A 165 10.89 11.70 -13.08
C MET A 165 9.50 11.06 -13.02
N SER A 166 8.58 11.46 -13.89
CA SER A 166 7.25 10.84 -13.99
C SER A 166 7.36 9.36 -14.30
N PHE A 167 8.24 9.01 -15.24
CA PHE A 167 8.49 7.64 -15.61
C PHE A 167 9.10 6.84 -14.46
N LEU A 168 10.09 7.42 -13.75
CA LEU A 168 10.68 6.82 -12.55
C LEU A 168 9.63 6.56 -11.47
N LEU A 169 8.76 7.53 -11.18
CA LEU A 169 7.72 7.40 -10.16
C LEU A 169 6.68 6.33 -10.52
N VAL A 170 6.21 6.31 -11.78
CA VAL A 170 5.23 5.33 -12.26
C VAL A 170 5.81 3.92 -12.27
N THR A 171 7.08 3.74 -12.61
CA THR A 171 7.71 2.40 -12.62
C THR A 171 8.11 1.91 -11.23
N THR A 172 8.42 2.82 -10.30
CA THR A 172 8.99 2.46 -8.98
C THR A 172 7.95 2.38 -7.86
N ILE A 173 7.08 3.38 -7.71
CA ILE A 173 6.15 3.48 -6.57
C ILE A 173 5.16 2.31 -6.55
N PRO A 174 4.47 1.96 -7.66
CA PRO A 174 3.54 0.84 -7.67
C PRO A 174 4.20 -0.49 -7.35
N LEU A 175 5.47 -0.68 -7.68
CA LEU A 175 6.19 -1.90 -7.36
C LEU A 175 6.43 -2.04 -5.86
N GLY A 176 6.71 -0.93 -5.16
CA GLY A 176 6.67 -0.87 -3.71
C GLY A 176 5.32 -1.30 -3.13
N LEU A 177 4.20 -0.87 -3.73
CA LEU A 177 2.85 -1.27 -3.33
C LEU A 177 2.63 -2.77 -3.52
N VAL A 178 3.00 -3.31 -4.67
CA VAL A 178 2.85 -4.74 -4.98
C VAL A 178 3.69 -5.58 -4.02
N PHE A 179 4.84 -5.07 -3.59
CA PHE A 179 5.64 -5.75 -2.58
C PHE A 179 4.95 -5.88 -1.22
N GLN A 180 3.91 -5.09 -0.92
CA GLN A 180 3.11 -5.28 0.28
C GLN A 180 2.13 -6.46 0.21
N LEU A 181 1.89 -7.04 -0.97
CA LEU A 181 0.93 -8.15 -1.15
C LEU A 181 1.10 -9.30 -0.15
N PRO A 182 2.31 -9.80 0.17
CA PRO A 182 2.47 -10.90 1.12
C PRO A 182 1.95 -10.58 2.52
N LEU A 183 2.10 -9.33 2.96
CA LEU A 183 1.63 -8.89 4.27
C LEU A 183 0.12 -8.65 4.25
N VAL A 184 -0.42 -8.10 3.16
CA VAL A 184 -1.88 -7.95 2.97
C VAL A 184 -2.57 -9.32 2.95
N VAL A 185 -2.01 -10.29 2.25
CA VAL A 185 -2.54 -11.67 2.20
C VAL A 185 -2.50 -12.32 3.58
N LEU A 186 -1.41 -12.16 4.33
CA LEU A 186 -1.32 -12.66 5.71
C LEU A 186 -2.36 -12.01 6.62
N PHE A 187 -2.62 -10.72 6.44
CA PHE A 187 -3.67 -9.99 7.14
C PHE A 187 -5.06 -10.51 6.79
N LEU A 188 -5.38 -10.70 5.51
CA LEU A 188 -6.66 -11.25 5.08
C LEU A 188 -6.87 -12.69 5.60
N ASN A 189 -5.82 -13.50 5.64
CA ASN A 189 -5.90 -14.82 6.27
C ASN A 189 -6.10 -14.72 7.78
N TYR A 190 -5.52 -13.73 8.44
CA TYR A 190 -5.72 -13.53 9.86
C TYR A 190 -7.19 -13.19 10.17
N LEU A 191 -7.85 -12.42 9.28
CA LEU A 191 -9.27 -12.13 9.35
C LEU A 191 -10.18 -13.30 8.93
N GLU A 192 -9.61 -14.47 8.65
CA GLU A 192 -10.32 -15.66 8.14
C GLU A 192 -11.08 -15.42 6.81
N LEU A 193 -10.78 -14.32 6.10
CA LEU A 193 -11.38 -13.98 4.80
C LEU A 193 -10.73 -14.74 3.64
N LEU A 194 -9.55 -15.33 3.88
CA LEU A 194 -8.73 -15.96 2.87
C LEU A 194 -8.00 -17.16 3.47
N ASP A 195 -7.98 -18.29 2.76
CA ASP A 195 -7.20 -19.47 3.15
C ASP A 195 -6.30 -19.92 1.97
N SER A 196 -5.37 -20.83 2.25
CA SER A 196 -4.44 -21.33 1.24
C SER A 196 -5.13 -22.13 0.14
N ALA A 197 -6.33 -22.68 0.40
CA ALA A 197 -7.10 -23.41 -0.60
C ALA A 197 -7.81 -22.46 -1.57
N LEU A 198 -8.46 -21.41 -1.09
CA LEU A 198 -9.08 -20.37 -1.91
C LEU A 198 -8.03 -19.66 -2.77
N MET A 199 -6.89 -19.26 -2.20
CA MET A 199 -5.83 -18.64 -3.00
C MET A 199 -5.34 -19.54 -4.15
N LYS A 200 -5.34 -20.86 -3.95
CA LYS A 200 -4.97 -21.81 -5.00
C LYS A 200 -6.08 -21.98 -6.04
N SER A 201 -7.34 -22.02 -5.62
CA SER A 201 -8.47 -22.17 -6.55
C SER A 201 -8.59 -20.94 -7.47
N VAL A 202 -8.28 -19.74 -6.97
CA VAL A 202 -8.37 -18.48 -7.74
C VAL A 202 -7.07 -18.04 -8.42
N ARG A 203 -6.04 -18.92 -8.52
CA ARG A 203 -4.75 -18.59 -9.17
C ARG A 203 -4.89 -17.92 -10.53
N LYS A 204 -5.79 -18.45 -11.37
CA LYS A 204 -6.03 -17.93 -12.72
C LYS A 204 -6.51 -16.47 -12.70
N PHE A 205 -7.40 -16.14 -11.76
CA PHE A 205 -7.91 -14.78 -11.59
C PHE A 205 -6.85 -13.86 -11.00
N ALA A 206 -6.06 -14.34 -10.02
CA ALA A 206 -4.95 -13.58 -9.46
C ALA A 206 -3.90 -13.23 -10.53
N TYR A 207 -3.50 -14.21 -11.35
CA TYR A 207 -2.55 -13.97 -12.45
C TYR A 207 -3.09 -13.00 -13.49
N PHE A 208 -4.38 -13.14 -13.85
CA PHE A 208 -5.02 -12.19 -14.75
C PHE A 208 -5.02 -10.77 -14.17
N GLY A 209 -5.36 -10.62 -12.89
CA GLY A 209 -5.30 -9.34 -12.19
C GLY A 209 -3.88 -8.76 -12.17
N LEU A 210 -2.86 -9.57 -11.92
CA LEU A 210 -1.46 -9.12 -11.95
C LEU A 210 -1.04 -8.67 -13.35
N ILE A 211 -1.46 -9.36 -14.41
CA ILE A 211 -1.22 -8.97 -15.81
C ILE A 211 -1.88 -7.62 -16.13
N VAL A 212 -3.10 -7.40 -15.66
CA VAL A 212 -3.80 -6.12 -15.84
C VAL A 212 -3.07 -5.00 -15.10
N VAL A 213 -2.64 -5.25 -13.86
CA VAL A 213 -1.89 -4.29 -13.05
C VAL A 213 -0.55 -3.96 -13.71
N THR A 214 0.20 -4.95 -14.19
CA THR A 214 1.45 -4.69 -14.92
C THR A 214 1.24 -3.95 -16.22
N ALA A 215 0.12 -4.18 -16.93
CA ALA A 215 -0.18 -3.47 -18.17
C ALA A 215 -0.50 -1.98 -17.93
N LEU A 216 -1.01 -1.64 -16.74
CA LEU A 216 -1.30 -0.25 -16.36
C LEU A 216 -0.05 0.51 -15.89
N ILE A 217 0.91 -0.20 -15.30
CA ILE A 217 2.11 0.40 -14.69
C ILE A 217 3.29 0.40 -15.66
N ALA A 218 3.56 -0.75 -16.29
CA ALA A 218 4.67 -0.91 -17.18
C ALA A 218 4.30 -0.41 -18.59
N PRO A 219 5.26 0.14 -19.33
CA PRO A 219 5.06 0.48 -20.73
C PRO A 219 4.57 -0.72 -21.55
N PRO A 220 3.96 -0.48 -22.74
CA PRO A 220 3.47 -1.53 -23.62
C PRO A 220 4.59 -2.32 -24.34
N ASP A 221 5.77 -2.43 -23.73
CA ASP A 221 6.86 -3.29 -24.18
C ASP A 221 6.76 -4.67 -23.51
N ILE A 222 6.85 -5.72 -24.32
CA ILE A 222 6.72 -7.12 -23.88
C ILE A 222 7.82 -7.47 -22.87
N PHE A 223 9.06 -7.03 -23.08
CA PHE A 223 10.18 -7.40 -22.20
C PHE A 223 10.02 -6.78 -20.81
N SER A 224 9.76 -5.48 -20.75
CA SER A 224 9.55 -4.73 -19.50
C SER A 224 8.30 -5.22 -18.77
N HIS A 225 7.25 -5.56 -19.51
CA HIS A 225 6.04 -6.15 -18.95
C HIS A 225 6.31 -7.52 -18.29
N LEU A 226 7.01 -8.43 -18.99
CA LEU A 226 7.38 -9.74 -18.44
C LEU A 226 8.35 -9.65 -17.27
N LEU A 227 9.31 -8.71 -17.33
CA LEU A 227 10.27 -8.44 -16.27
C LEU A 227 9.55 -7.98 -14.99
N THR A 228 8.52 -7.15 -15.12
CA THR A 228 7.72 -6.66 -13.99
C THR A 228 6.74 -7.72 -13.49
N LEU A 229 6.14 -8.51 -14.39
CA LEU A 229 5.17 -9.54 -14.03
C LEU A 229 5.80 -10.71 -13.26
N THR A 230 7.00 -11.11 -13.63
CA THR A 230 7.73 -12.22 -13.00
C THR A 230 7.84 -12.09 -11.46
N PRO A 231 8.39 -11.00 -10.90
CA PRO A 231 8.48 -10.82 -9.45
C PRO A 231 7.09 -10.72 -8.81
N MET A 232 6.09 -10.14 -9.48
CA MET A 232 4.73 -10.06 -8.93
C MET A 232 4.09 -11.44 -8.77
N ILE A 233 4.25 -12.32 -9.76
CA ILE A 233 3.78 -13.71 -9.67
C ILE A 233 4.54 -14.46 -8.58
N LEU A 234 5.87 -14.29 -8.51
CA LEU A 234 6.69 -14.90 -7.46
C LEU A 234 6.25 -14.44 -6.06
N LEU A 235 5.93 -13.17 -5.88
CA LEU A 235 5.40 -12.64 -4.63
C LEU A 235 4.04 -13.25 -4.28
N TYR A 236 3.14 -13.41 -5.25
CA TYR A 236 1.85 -14.06 -5.01
C TYR A 236 2.03 -15.51 -4.57
N GLU A 237 2.88 -16.28 -5.24
CA GLU A 237 3.19 -17.66 -4.85
C GLU A 237 3.86 -17.75 -3.48
N PHE A 238 4.80 -16.83 -3.19
CA PHE A 238 5.40 -16.70 -1.88
C PHE A 238 4.35 -16.44 -0.80
N SER A 239 3.38 -15.58 -1.09
CA SER A 239 2.26 -15.28 -0.18
C SER A 239 1.43 -16.52 0.14
N ILE A 240 1.12 -17.37 -0.86
CA ILE A 240 0.42 -18.65 -0.65
C ILE A 240 1.23 -19.57 0.28
N ILE A 241 2.55 -19.62 0.10
CA ILE A 241 3.43 -20.46 0.93
C ILE A 241 3.43 -19.96 2.38
N LEU A 242 3.48 -18.64 2.60
CA LEU A 242 3.42 -18.05 3.94
C LEU A 242 2.11 -18.39 4.64
N VAL A 243 0.99 -18.25 3.95
CA VAL A 243 -0.34 -18.61 4.48
C VAL A 243 -0.40 -20.09 4.84
N LYS A 244 0.00 -20.97 3.92
CA LYS A 244 0.02 -22.43 4.17
C LYS A 244 0.88 -22.81 5.39
N ARG A 245 2.04 -22.14 5.57
CA ARG A 245 2.91 -22.35 6.74
C ARG A 245 2.25 -21.88 8.03
N LYS A 246 1.56 -20.73 8.01
CA LYS A 246 0.80 -20.21 9.15
C LYS A 246 -0.32 -21.19 9.53
N GLU A 247 -1.16 -21.60 8.59
CA GLU A 247 -2.24 -22.57 8.82
C GLU A 247 -1.74 -23.88 9.43
N LYS A 248 -0.62 -24.42 8.91
CA LYS A 248 -0.03 -25.65 9.46
C LYS A 248 0.42 -25.47 10.91
N ARG A 249 1.06 -24.34 11.23
CA ARG A 249 1.52 -24.04 12.59
C ARG A 249 0.34 -23.88 13.55
N ASP A 250 -0.73 -23.23 13.10
CA ASP A 250 -1.89 -22.95 13.94
C ASP A 250 -2.65 -24.27 14.25
N ARG A 251 -2.73 -25.21 13.30
CA ARG A 251 -3.24 -26.59 13.54
C ARG A 251 -2.39 -27.37 14.55
N LEU A 252 -1.06 -27.35 14.41
CA LEU A 252 -0.15 -28.06 15.33
C LEU A 252 -0.23 -27.55 16.78
N LYS A 253 -0.63 -26.30 16.99
CA LYS A 253 -0.86 -25.73 18.33
C LYS A 253 -2.24 -26.06 18.90
N ALA A 254 -3.20 -26.43 18.06
CA ALA A 254 -4.52 -26.86 18.51
C ALA A 254 -4.53 -28.34 18.92
N ASP A 255 -3.62 -29.14 18.34
CA ASP A 255 -3.50 -30.58 18.56
C ASP A 255 -2.56 -30.97 19.72
N GLY A 256 -1.89 -30.02 20.38
CA GLY A 256 -0.90 -30.27 21.45
C GLY A 256 -1.08 -29.36 22.65
#